data_AF-A0A7C2ZXR5-F1
#
_entry.id   AF-A0A7C2ZXR5-F1
#
_cell.length_a   1.000
_cell.length_b   1.000
_cell.length_c   1.000
_cell.angle_alpha   90.00
_cell.angle_beta   90.00
_cell.angle_gamma   90.00
#
_symmetry.space_group_name_H-M   'P 1'
#
loop_
_entity.id
_entity.type
_entity.pdbx_description
1 polymer ?
#
loop_
_entity_poly.entity_id
_entity_poly.type
_entity_poly.pdbx_seq_one_letter_code
_entity_poly.pdbx_strand_id
1 'polypeptide(L)'
;MADANRLDESELEDLLSEPTDISRGGLQCVKGDVVVLGAGGKMGPTLAMMLKKADPGRNVYAVSRFSEEAVRRRIEDTGINTVALDLLDDSAYGRLP
;
A
#
# COMPACT_ATOMS: atom_id res chain seq x y z
N MET A 1 -24.62 3.24 7.28
CA MET A 1 -23.41 4.03 7.56
C MET A 1 -22.77 3.37 8.76
N ALA A 2 -21.59 2.78 8.63
CA ALA A 2 -20.92 2.15 9.76
C ALA A 2 -20.68 3.22 10.85
N ASP A 3 -20.92 2.86 12.11
CA ASP A 3 -20.60 3.73 13.25
C ASP A 3 -19.08 3.74 13.39
N ALA A 4 -18.42 4.73 12.77
CA ALA A 4 -16.96 4.85 12.71
C ALA A 4 -16.28 4.84 14.09
N ASN A 5 -17.06 5.06 15.16
CA ASN A 5 -16.60 5.03 16.55
C ASN A 5 -16.35 3.61 17.09
N ARG A 6 -16.57 2.55 16.28
CA ARG A 6 -16.39 1.15 16.68
C ARG A 6 -15.37 0.37 15.84
N LEU A 7 -14.76 0.99 14.84
CA LEU A 7 -13.84 0.30 13.93
C LEU A 7 -12.50 0.04 14.61
N ASP A 8 -11.93 -1.14 14.41
CA ASP A 8 -10.52 -1.37 14.69
C ASP A 8 -9.62 -0.78 13.59
N GLU A 9 -8.30 -0.85 13.78
CA GLU A 9 -7.33 -0.27 12.83
C GLU A 9 -7.43 -0.91 11.44
N SER A 10 -7.66 -2.21 11.37
CA SER A 10 -7.75 -2.93 10.10
C SER A 10 -9.04 -2.59 9.36
N GLU A 11 -10.16 -2.51 10.08
CA GLU A 11 -11.44 -2.11 9.51
C GLU A 11 -11.42 -0.65 9.03
N LEU A 12 -10.75 0.23 9.78
CA LEU A 12 -10.55 1.62 9.38
C LEU A 12 -9.68 1.73 8.13
N GLU A 13 -8.58 0.99 8.05
CA GLU A 13 -7.73 0.97 6.85
C GLU A 13 -8.45 0.39 5.63
N ASP A 14 -9.25 -0.67 5.81
CA ASP A 14 -10.06 -1.23 4.72
C ASP A 14 -11.05 -0.18 4.19
N LEU A 15 -11.73 0.54 5.09
CA LEU A 15 -12.64 1.62 4.73
C LEU A 15 -11.92 2.79 4.03
N LEU A 16 -10.80 3.26 4.59
CA LEU A 16 -10.04 4.40 4.06
C LEU A 16 -9.32 4.08 2.74
N SER A 17 -9.08 2.80 2.46
CA SER A 17 -8.46 2.35 1.22
C SER A 17 -9.46 2.17 0.07
N GLU A 18 -10.75 2.41 0.27
CA GLU A 18 -11.72 2.29 -0.81
C GLU A 18 -11.45 3.35 -1.91
N PRO A 19 -11.12 2.93 -3.15
CA PRO A 19 -10.74 3.87 -4.20
C PRO A 19 -11.96 4.58 -4.78
N THR A 20 -11.82 5.88 -4.99
CA THR A 20 -12.79 6.68 -5.74
C THR A 20 -12.65 6.47 -7.26
N ASP A 21 -13.64 6.91 -8.03
CA ASP A 21 -13.55 6.91 -9.50
C ASP A 21 -12.37 7.75 -10.01
N ILE A 22 -12.02 8.84 -9.30
CA ILE A 22 -10.85 9.66 -9.62
C ILE A 22 -9.56 8.85 -9.42
N SER A 23 -9.45 8.10 -8.32
CA SER A 23 -8.30 7.24 -8.04
C SER A 23 -8.15 6.14 -9.11
N ARG A 24 -9.27 5.50 -9.49
CA ARG A 24 -9.29 4.47 -10.54
C ARG A 24 -8.88 5.04 -11.91
N GLY A 25 -9.46 6.18 -12.29
CA GLY A 25 -9.13 6.86 -13.55
C GLY A 25 -7.67 7.33 -13.60
N GLY A 26 -7.14 7.85 -12.49
CA GLY A 26 -5.73 8.24 -12.40
C GLY A 26 -4.78 7.06 -12.63
N LEU A 27 -5.10 5.89 -12.09
CA LEU A 27 -4.27 4.70 -12.22
C LEU A 27 -4.24 4.14 -13.66
N GLN A 28 -5.30 4.34 -14.44
CA GLN A 28 -5.33 3.96 -15.87
C GLN A 28 -4.32 4.76 -16.70
N CYS A 29 -3.96 5.98 -16.27
CA CYS A 29 -2.96 6.81 -16.94
C CYS A 29 -1.51 6.39 -16.61
N VAL A 30 -1.30 5.58 -15.58
CA VAL A 30 0.01 5.09 -15.16
C VAL A 30 0.31 3.79 -15.90
N LYS A 31 1.46 3.71 -16.56
CA LYS A 31 1.92 2.50 -17.25
C LYS A 31 2.77 1.64 -16.33
N GLY A 32 2.58 0.32 -16.43
CA GLY A 32 3.34 -0.66 -15.67
C GLY A 32 2.92 -0.74 -14.20
N ASP A 33 3.79 -1.39 -13.44
CA ASP A 33 3.60 -1.66 -12.02
C ASP A 33 3.87 -0.41 -11.16
N VAL A 34 3.41 -0.44 -9.91
CA VAL A 34 3.52 0.70 -8.99
C VAL A 34 4.32 0.34 -7.75
N VAL A 35 5.25 1.22 -7.40
CA VAL A 35 6.04 1.13 -6.17
C VAL A 35 5.61 2.23 -5.21
N VAL A 36 5.24 1.87 -3.98
CA VAL A 36 4.90 2.77 -2.88
C VAL A 36 6.08 2.80 -1.91
N LEU A 37 6.81 3.91 -1.90
CA LEU A 37 7.93 4.13 -0.98
C LEU A 37 7.42 4.66 0.37
N GLY A 38 7.92 4.10 1.47
CA GLY A 38 7.47 4.44 2.81
C GLY A 38 6.15 3.76 3.19
N ALA A 39 5.83 2.63 2.55
CA ALA A 39 4.55 1.93 2.68
C ALA A 39 4.26 1.38 4.08
N GLY A 40 5.25 1.33 4.98
CA GLY A 40 5.05 0.94 6.39
C GLY A 40 4.78 2.12 7.34
N GLY A 41 4.67 3.35 6.83
CA GLY A 41 4.26 4.52 7.61
C GLY A 41 2.74 4.60 7.78
N LYS A 42 2.23 5.62 8.46
CA LYS A 42 0.78 5.73 8.78
C LYS A 42 -0.16 5.69 7.58
N MET A 43 0.21 6.37 6.49
CA MET A 43 -0.61 6.45 5.28
C MET A 43 -0.25 5.38 4.25
N GLY A 44 0.86 4.68 4.47
CA GLY A 44 1.46 3.76 3.51
C GLY A 44 0.58 2.55 3.21
N PRO A 45 0.11 1.79 4.23
CA PRO A 45 -0.75 0.64 4.03
C PRO A 45 -2.02 1.01 3.29
N THR A 46 -2.71 2.06 3.76
CA THR A 46 -3.96 2.54 3.16
C THR A 46 -3.79 2.91 1.68
N LEU A 47 -2.72 3.61 1.32
CA LEU A 47 -2.45 3.96 -0.09
C LEU A 47 -2.13 2.74 -0.94
N ALA A 48 -1.29 1.83 -0.45
CA ALA A 48 -0.92 0.61 -1.18
C ALA A 48 -2.16 -0.27 -1.43
N MET A 49 -3.00 -0.44 -0.40
CA MET A 49 -4.27 -1.15 -0.49
C MET A 49 -5.23 -0.48 -1.46
N MET A 50 -5.34 0.86 -1.45
CA MET A 50 -6.18 1.59 -2.39
C MET A 50 -5.77 1.37 -3.84
N LEU A 51 -4.46 1.39 -4.13
CA LEU A 51 -3.95 1.12 -5.47
C LEU A 51 -4.26 -0.32 -5.90
N LYS A 52 -4.11 -1.29 -4.99
CA LYS A 52 -4.45 -2.68 -5.27
C LYS A 52 -5.95 -2.90 -5.53
N LYS A 53 -6.83 -2.25 -4.75
CA LYS A 53 -8.28 -2.26 -4.97
C LYS A 53 -8.69 -1.53 -6.25
N ALA A 54 -7.96 -0.48 -6.61
CA ALA A 54 -8.25 0.33 -7.80
C ALA A 54 -7.96 -0.45 -9.10
N ASP A 55 -6.89 -1.26 -9.10
CA ASP A 55 -6.48 -2.11 -10.24
C ASP A 55 -5.97 -3.49 -9.74
N PRO A 56 -6.87 -4.45 -9.47
CA PRO A 56 -6.50 -5.75 -8.87
C PRO A 56 -5.50 -6.57 -9.67
N GLY A 57 -5.44 -6.37 -11.00
CA GLY A 57 -4.53 -7.07 -11.89
C GLY A 57 -3.09 -6.53 -11.91
N ARG A 58 -2.86 -5.33 -11.38
CA ARG A 58 -1.55 -4.68 -11.37
C ARG A 58 -0.67 -5.18 -10.23
N ASN A 59 0.65 -5.26 -10.45
CA ASN A 59 1.56 -5.45 -9.34
C ASN A 59 1.75 -4.13 -8.59
N VAL A 60 1.54 -4.20 -7.29
CA VAL A 60 1.85 -3.12 -6.35
C VAL A 60 2.97 -3.63 -5.46
N TYR A 61 4.00 -2.80 -5.27
CA TYR A 61 5.14 -3.07 -4.42
C TYR A 61 5.18 -2.06 -3.27
N ALA A 62 5.13 -2.54 -2.04
CA ALA A 62 5.21 -1.74 -0.83
C ALA A 62 6.64 -1.81 -0.27
N VAL A 63 7.35 -0.68 -0.30
CA VAL A 63 8.74 -0.58 0.15
C VAL A 63 8.80 0.18 1.46
N SER A 64 9.40 -0.43 2.48
CA SER A 64 9.63 0.20 3.77
C SER A 64 10.65 -0.60 4.57
N ARG A 65 11.12 -0.05 5.68
CA ARG A 65 11.90 -0.82 6.67
C ARG A 65 11.09 -1.92 7.34
N PHE A 66 9.76 -1.75 7.39
CA PHE A 66 8.82 -2.65 8.07
C PHE A 66 9.29 -3.01 9.49
N SER A 67 9.51 -1.99 10.32
CA SER A 67 9.92 -2.17 11.72
C SER A 67 8.91 -2.98 12.53
N GLU A 68 7.64 -3.00 12.10
CA GLU A 68 6.57 -3.81 12.66
C GLU A 68 6.12 -4.85 11.63
N GLU A 69 6.36 -6.11 11.92
CA GLU A 69 6.01 -7.24 11.05
C GLU A 69 4.49 -7.35 10.83
N ALA A 70 3.67 -6.92 11.79
CA ALA A 70 2.21 -6.91 11.66
C ALA A 70 1.74 -5.99 10.52
N VAL A 71 2.37 -4.83 10.34
CA VAL A 71 2.06 -3.90 9.23
C VAL A 71 2.40 -4.55 7.89
N ARG A 72 3.56 -5.21 7.80
CA ARG A 72 3.99 -5.90 6.59
C ARG A 72 2.99 -6.98 6.19
N ARG A 73 2.63 -7.88 7.12
CA ARG A 73 1.70 -8.98 6.85
C ARG A 73 0.34 -8.49 6.41
N ARG A 74 -0.20 -7.47 7.08
CA ARG A 74 -1.48 -6.85 6.70
C ARG A 74 -1.48 -6.33 5.26
N ILE A 75 -0.37 -5.76 4.79
CA ILE A 75 -0.22 -5.37 3.38
C ILE A 75 -0.15 -6.61 2.48
N GLU A 76 0.65 -7.61 2.81
CA GLU A 76 0.80 -8.85 2.03
C GLU A 76 -0.51 -9.63 1.88
N ASP A 77 -1.33 -9.66 2.93
CA ASP A 77 -2.64 -10.32 2.95
C ASP A 77 -3.62 -9.74 1.91
N THR A 78 -3.34 -8.53 1.41
CA THR A 78 -4.12 -7.88 0.33
C THR A 78 -3.59 -8.19 -1.08
N GLY A 79 -2.58 -9.06 -1.20
CA GLY A 79 -1.97 -9.45 -2.45
C GLY A 79 -0.94 -8.43 -2.99
N ILE A 80 -0.37 -7.61 -2.10
CA ILE A 80 0.67 -6.63 -2.41
C ILE A 80 2.05 -7.23 -2.11
N ASN A 81 3.00 -7.04 -3.02
CA ASN A 81 4.37 -7.49 -2.81
C ASN A 81 5.08 -6.53 -1.86
N THR A 82 5.77 -7.01 -0.83
CA THR A 82 6.56 -6.13 0.05
C THR A 82 8.06 -6.26 -0.23
N VAL A 83 8.78 -5.15 -0.04
CA VAL A 83 10.24 -5.11 -0.11
C VAL A 83 10.76 -4.42 1.15
N ALA A 84 11.40 -5.19 2.02
CA ALA A 84 12.04 -4.67 3.22
C ALA A 84 13.36 -3.98 2.85
N LEU A 85 13.36 -2.65 2.92
CA LEU A 85 14.48 -1.80 2.48
C LEU A 85 14.48 -0.47 3.24
N ASP A 86 15.67 -0.02 3.63
CA ASP A 86 15.86 1.32 4.19
C ASP A 86 16.03 2.35 3.06
N LEU A 87 15.09 3.28 2.96
CA LEU A 87 15.11 4.33 1.94
C LEU A 87 16.17 5.41 2.21
N LEU A 88 16.85 5.37 3.36
CA LEU A 88 17.98 6.24 3.65
C LEU A 88 19.33 5.59 3.26
N ASP A 89 19.32 4.32 2.84
CA ASP A 89 20.50 3.63 2.31
C ASP A 89 20.54 3.75 0.79
N ASP A 90 21.33 4.70 0.29
CA ASP A 90 21.49 4.96 -1.14
C ASP A 90 21.96 3.73 -1.93
N SER A 91 22.68 2.80 -1.30
CA SER A 91 23.14 1.58 -1.97
C SER A 91 22.01 0.58 -2.26
N ALA A 92 20.88 0.73 -1.57
CA ALA A 92 19.76 -0.19 -1.67
C ALA A 92 18.83 0.08 -2.87
N TYR A 93 18.84 1.29 -3.44
CA TYR A 93 17.92 1.66 -4.54
C TYR A 93 18.03 0.78 -5.78
N GLY A 94 19.22 0.25 -6.08
CA GLY A 94 19.43 -0.68 -7.20
C GLY A 94 18.73 -2.03 -7.05
N ARG A 95 18.09 -2.29 -5.89
CA ARG A 95 17.33 -3.51 -5.58
C ARG A 95 15.82 -3.30 -5.67
N LEU A 96 15.37 -2.08 -5.99
CA LEU A 96 13.95 -1.83 -6.23
C LEU A 96 13.50 -2.51 -7.54
N PRO A 97 12.26 -3.02 -7.59
CA PRO A 97 11.70 -3.66 -8.78
C PRO A 97 11.46 -2.67 -9.94
#